data_AF-A0A3N1P8I9-F1
#
_entry.id   AF-A0A3N1P8I9-F1
#
_cell.length_a   1.000
_cell.length_b   1.000
_cell.length_c   1.000
_cell.angle_alpha   90.00
_cell.angle_beta   90.00
_cell.angle_gamma   90.00
#
_symmetry.space_group_name_H-M   'P 1'
#
loop_
_entity.id
_entity.type
_entity.pdbx_description
1 polymer ?
#
loop_
_entity_poly.entity_id
_entity_poly.type
_entity_poly.pdbx_seq_one_letter_code
_entity_poly.pdbx_strand_id
1 'polypeptide(L)' 'MGNISIWQLLIVCAIVVLLFGTKKLRNIGSDLGSAFKGFKKAMKDDEEEKKLEDKPDAQFKEEKQEEKAKSDKDKV' A
#
# COMPACT_ATOMS: atom_id res chain seq x y z
N MET A 1 24.12 -28.21 -7.43
CA MET A 1 22.68 -28.27 -7.13
C MET A 1 22.14 -26.84 -6.98
N GLY A 2 21.87 -26.12 -8.08
CA GLY A 2 21.50 -24.71 -7.95
C GLY A 2 21.28 -24.06 -9.30
N ASN A 3 20.20 -24.45 -9.97
CA ASN A 3 19.82 -23.88 -11.26
C ASN A 3 18.29 -23.75 -11.33
N ILE A 4 17.69 -23.29 -10.23
CA ILE A 4 16.36 -22.68 -10.27
C ILE A 4 16.58 -21.30 -10.90
N SER A 5 16.61 -21.25 -12.22
CA SER A 5 16.69 -19.98 -12.94
C SER A 5 15.33 -19.30 -12.89
N ILE A 6 15.34 -17.97 -12.89
CA ILE A 6 14.14 -17.13 -12.91
C ILE A 6 13.18 -17.59 -14.04
N TRP A 7 13.74 -18.06 -15.16
CA TRP A 7 12.99 -18.56 -16.30
C TRP A 7 12.14 -19.80 -15.98
N GLN A 8 12.65 -20.78 -15.21
CA GLN A 8 11.84 -21.95 -14.84
C GLN A 8 10.71 -21.56 -13.88
N LEU A 9 10.96 -20.63 -12.94
CA LEU A 9 9.91 -20.15 -12.04
C LEU A 9 8.80 -19.43 -12.79
N LEU A 10 9.11 -18.64 -13.82
CA LEU A 10 8.10 -17.98 -14.66
C LEU A 10 7.24 -18.99 -15.43
N ILE A 11 7.86 -20.02 -16.05
CA ILE A 11 7.12 -21.08 -16.74
C ILE A 11 6.19 -21.81 -15.76
N VAL A 12 6.68 -22.19 -14.58
CA VAL A 12 5.87 -22.89 -13.57
C VAL A 12 4.73 -22.00 -13.07
N CYS A 13 5.01 -20.71 -12.80
CA CYS A 13 4.00 -19.75 -12.37
C CYS A 13 2.91 -19.57 -13.43
N ALA A 14 3.27 -19.50 -14.71
CA ALA A 14 2.30 -19.42 -15.81
C ALA A 14 1.36 -20.63 -15.85
N ILE A 15 1.89 -21.85 -15.66
CA ILE A 15 1.07 -23.07 -15.59
C ILE A 15 0.12 -23.02 -14.39
N VAL A 16 0.60 -22.63 -13.21
CA VAL A 16 -0.24 -22.49 -12.01
C VAL A 16 -1.37 -21.47 -12.26
N VAL A 17 -1.06 -20.32 -12.86
CA VAL A 17 -2.06 -19.29 -13.18
C VAL A 17 -3.11 -19.83 -14.16
N LEU A 18 -2.72 -20.64 -15.15
CA LEU A 18 -3.64 -21.26 -16.10
C LEU A 18 -4.54 -22.33 -15.45
N LEU A 19 -4.00 -23.14 -14.53
CA LEU A 19 -4.75 -24.19 -13.83
C LEU A 19 -5.77 -23.62 -12.83
N PHE A 20 -5.34 -22.64 -12.03
CA PHE A 20 -6.21 -22.02 -11.02
C PHE A 20 -7.08 -20.90 -11.60
N GLY A 21 -6.70 -20.35 -12.76
CA GLY A 21 -7.29 -19.18 -13.37
C GLY A 21 -6.92 -17.88 -12.64
N THR A 22 -6.91 -16.77 -13.38
CA THR A 22 -6.57 -15.44 -12.83
C THR A 22 -7.58 -14.95 -11.78
N LYS A 23 -8.82 -15.42 -11.82
CA LYS A 23 -9.89 -14.99 -10.90
C LYS A 23 -9.65 -15.49 -9.47
N LYS A 24 -9.25 -16.76 -9.27
CA LYS A 24 -8.89 -17.28 -7.95
C LYS A 24 -7.59 -16.66 -7.45
N LEU A 25 -6.58 -16.56 -8.32
CA LEU A 25 -5.30 -15.96 -7.97
C LEU A 25 -5.44 -14.49 -7.58
N ARG A 26 -6.34 -13.72 -8.23
CA ARG A 26 -6.59 -12.32 -7.88
C ARG A 26 -7.27 -12.17 -6.53
N ASN A 27 -8.25 -13.00 -6.22
CA ASN A 27 -8.93 -12.92 -4.92
C ASN A 27 -7.95 -13.21 -3.77
N ILE A 28 -7.21 -14.33 -3.85
CA ILE A 28 -6.22 -14.71 -2.82
C ILE A 28 -5.02 -13.75 -2.82
N GLY A 29 -4.57 -13.33 -4.01
CA GLY A 29 -3.46 -12.40 -4.17
C GLY A 29 -3.78 -10.98 -3.72
N SER A 30 -5.04 -10.55 -3.74
CA SER A 30 -5.47 -9.26 -3.18
C SER A 30 -5.39 -9.26 -1.66
N ASP A 31 -5.83 -10.35 -1.01
CA ASP A 31 -5.81 -10.47 0.45
C ASP A 31 -4.36 -10.58 0.96
N LEU A 32 -3.57 -11.47 0.34
CA LEU A 32 -2.15 -11.60 0.65
C LEU A 32 -1.38 -10.33 0.29
N GLY A 33 -1.63 -9.75 -0.89
CA GLY A 33 -0.96 -8.54 -1.36
C GLY A 33 -1.21 -7.34 -0.45
N SER A 34 -2.41 -7.23 0.13
CA SER A 34 -2.73 -6.18 1.10
C SER A 34 -1.95 -6.36 2.40
N ALA A 35 -1.82 -7.59 2.90
CA ALA A 35 -1.00 -7.90 4.08
C ALA A 35 0.49 -7.62 3.83
N PHE A 36 1.01 -8.06 2.67
CA PHE A 36 2.40 -7.79 2.27
C PHE A 36 2.68 -6.30 2.01
N LYS A 37 1.68 -5.52 1.58
CA LYS A 37 1.81 -4.07 1.37
C LYS A 37 2.05 -3.34 2.69
N GLY A 38 1.35 -3.72 3.76
CA GLY A 38 1.58 -3.20 5.10
C GLY A 38 2.99 -3.53 5.61
N PHE A 39 3.43 -4.77 5.41
CA PHE A 39 4.78 -5.21 5.77
C PHE A 39 5.87 -4.44 5.02
N LYS A 40 5.73 -4.28 3.70
CA LYS A 40 6.69 -3.50 2.90
C LYS A 40 6.72 -2.02 3.29
N LYS A 41 5.56 -1.47 3.68
CA LYS A 41 5.47 -0.08 4.15
C LYS A 41 6.18 0.09 5.49
N ALA A 42 5.93 -0.78 6.46
CA ALA A 42 6.61 -0.76 7.76
C ALA A 42 8.13 -0.92 7.62
N MET A 43 8.58 -1.85 6.76
CA MET A 43 10.02 -1.99 6.49
C MET A 43 10.65 -0.76 5.81
N LYS A 44 9.89 -0.06 4.95
CA LYS A 44 10.37 1.18 4.33
C LYS A 44 10.35 2.36 5.29
N ASP A 45 9.36 2.48 6.18
CA ASP A 45 9.35 3.50 7.24
C ASP A 45 10.53 3.28 8.19
N ASP A 46 10.84 2.04 8.60
CA ASP A 46 12.03 1.73 9.41
C ASP A 46 13.36 2.07 8.68
N GLU A 47 13.41 1.94 7.35
CA GLU A 47 14.58 2.33 6.53
C GLU A 47 14.65 3.85 6.30
N GLU A 48 13.51 4.54 6.18
CA GLU A 48 13.43 5.99 6.01
C GLU A 48 13.65 6.73 7.34
N GLU A 49 13.18 6.20 8.48
CA GLU A 49 13.46 6.70 9.83
C GLU A 49 14.96 6.62 10.16
N LYS A 50 15.66 5.55 9.74
CA LYS A 50 17.14 5.48 9.80
C LYS A 50 17.86 6.49 8.91
N LYS A 51 17.16 7.11 7.95
CA LYS A 51 17.70 8.13 7.04
C LYS A 51 17.29 9.56 7.44
N LEU A 52 16.42 9.70 8.44
CA LEU A 52 15.85 10.96 8.92
C LEU A 52 16.51 11.50 10.21
N GLU A 53 17.45 10.77 10.84
CA GLU A 53 18.26 11.30 11.95
C GLU A 53 19.16 12.52 11.57
N ASP A 54 19.03 13.07 10.35
CA ASP A 54 19.76 14.26 9.90
C ASP A 54 18.86 15.32 9.23
N LYS A 55 17.58 15.47 9.62
CA LYS A 55 16.77 16.67 9.28
C LYS A 55 15.81 17.06 10.42
N PRO A 56 15.78 18.34 10.85
CA PRO A 56 14.87 18.78 11.90
C PRO A 56 13.42 18.87 11.37
N ASP A 57 12.52 18.12 12.02
CA ASP A 57 11.08 18.16 11.82
C ASP A 57 10.47 19.47 12.32
N ALA A 58 9.87 20.25 11.42
CA ALA A 58 8.84 21.22 11.77
C ALA A 58 7.92 21.47 10.57
N GLN A 59 6.86 20.67 10.45
CA GLN A 59 5.71 21.05 9.66
C GLN A 59 4.43 20.75 10.44
N PHE A 60 4.10 21.69 11.32
CA PHE A 60 2.78 21.84 11.92
C PHE A 60 1.76 22.02 10.79
N LYS A 61 0.76 21.15 10.72
CA LYS A 61 -0.38 21.27 9.81
C LYS A 61 -1.60 21.58 10.67
N GLU A 62 -1.87 22.88 10.85
CA GLU A 62 -3.07 23.37 11.51
C GLU A 62 -4.33 22.94 10.75
N GLU A 63 -5.30 22.49 11.53
CA GLU A 63 -6.65 22.13 11.12
C GLU A 63 -7.36 23.33 10.48
N LYS A 64 -7.95 23.11 9.30
CA LYS A 64 -8.96 24.01 8.74
C LYS A 64 -10.32 23.30 8.75
N GLN A 65 -11.01 23.38 9.89
CA GLN A 65 -12.46 23.22 9.96
C GLN A 65 -13.10 24.61 9.85
N GLU A 66 -13.63 24.93 8.67
CA GLU A 66 -14.54 26.08 8.47
C GLU A 66 -15.93 25.51 8.09
N GLU A 67 -16.79 25.47 9.10
CA GLU A 67 -18.09 26.15 9.11
C GLU A 67 -18.98 26.05 7.85
N LYS A 68 -19.87 25.05 7.82
CA LYS A 68 -21.19 25.17 7.17
C LYS A 68 -22.28 24.79 8.16
N ALA A 69 -22.68 25.76 8.97
CA ALA A 69 -23.98 25.77 9.61
C ALA A 69 -24.57 27.19 9.52
N LYS A 70 -25.80 27.25 9.01
CA LYS A 70 -26.79 28.32 9.21
C LYS A 70 -26.82 29.49 8.21
N SER A 71 -27.62 29.32 7.17
CA SER A 71 -28.48 30.40 6.66
C SER A 71 -29.88 29.85 6.37
N ASP A 72 -30.73 29.83 7.40
CA ASP A 72 -32.18 29.84 7.24
C ASP A 72 -32.73 30.99 8.10
N LYS A 73 -33.45 31.89 7.42
CA LYS A 73 -34.45 32.87 7.88
C LYS A 73 -34.07 34.18 8.63
N ASP A 74 -34.72 35.23 8.10
CA ASP A 74 -35.19 36.48 8.71
C ASP A 74 -34.24 37.69 8.83
N LYS A 75 -34.28 38.56 7.79
CA LYS A 75 -34.82 39.94 7.87
C LYS A 75 -34.64 40.68 6.54
N VAL A 76 -35.75 40.93 5.82
CA VAL A 76 -36.34 42.22 5.41
C VAL A 76 -37.40 41.91 4.35
#